data_AF-A0A652YIR8-F1
#
_entry.id   AF-A0A652YIR8-F1
#
_cell.length_a   1.000
_cell.length_b   1.000
_cell.length_c   1.000
_cell.angle_alpha   90.00
_cell.angle_beta   90.00
_cell.angle_gamma   90.00
#
_symmetry.space_group_name_H-M   'P 1'
#
loop_
_entity.id
_entity.type
_entity.pdbx_description
1 polymer ?
#
loop_
_entity_poly.entity_id
_entity_poly.type
_entity_poly.pdbx_seq_one_letter_code
_entity_poly.pdbx_strand_id
1 'polypeptide(L)'
;MVSVGTEDDWATNDETGYENPYNYDTYDDDPTVEGDNPDAEYADAAETEPEWEPEPETEPGWEPEPETEAEPKTETEAEAEAEEIEPMYADVFGWVDGFFAQVIRRRINPEAGEGLAWDQRWWLYPEVVGRLTALHYAWEEARASEKLSAMSSWWIHHLEPHIRVIFDGQDGPMALAKDDGSWSGFPQMKAEAVPPLLRDAILSSGNETDSD
;
A
#
# COMPACT_ATOMS: atom_id res chain seq x y z
N MET A 1 2.74 -18.29 -62.16
CA MET A 1 2.15 -17.11 -61.48
C MET A 1 1.14 -17.63 -60.48
N VAL A 2 1.15 -17.04 -59.29
CA VAL A 2 0.32 -17.28 -58.10
C VAL A 2 0.75 -18.49 -57.26
N SER A 3 1.47 -18.16 -56.18
CA SER A 3 1.73 -19.03 -55.03
C SER A 3 1.48 -18.15 -53.80
N VAL A 4 0.37 -18.40 -53.10
CA VAL A 4 0.13 -17.99 -51.72
C VAL A 4 -0.61 -19.16 -51.09
N GLY A 5 0.09 -19.91 -50.25
CA GLY A 5 -0.53 -20.85 -49.32
C GLY A 5 -0.87 -20.08 -48.04
N THR A 6 -2.08 -20.29 -47.56
CA THR A 6 -2.55 -19.85 -46.25
C THR A 6 -2.78 -21.08 -45.38
N GLU A 7 -2.68 -20.84 -44.06
CA GLU A 7 -3.13 -21.68 -42.94
C GLU A 7 -2.07 -22.62 -42.34
N ASP A 8 -1.41 -22.13 -41.29
CA ASP A 8 -0.92 -22.97 -40.19
C ASP A 8 -1.56 -22.51 -38.88
N ASP A 9 -2.18 -23.52 -38.28
CA ASP A 9 -3.04 -23.61 -37.11
C ASP A 9 -2.19 -23.55 -35.83
N TRP A 10 -2.49 -22.64 -34.90
CA TRP A 10 -1.92 -22.67 -33.55
C TRP A 10 -3.02 -22.63 -32.52
N ALA A 11 -3.59 -23.81 -32.28
CA ALA A 11 -4.43 -24.12 -31.14
C ALA A 11 -3.67 -23.93 -29.82
N THR A 12 -4.16 -23.03 -28.97
CA THR A 12 -3.74 -22.91 -27.56
C THR A 12 -4.74 -23.65 -26.67
N ASN A 13 -4.64 -24.97 -26.62
CA ASN A 13 -5.06 -25.69 -25.43
C ASN A 13 -3.87 -25.68 -24.48
N ASP A 14 -3.88 -24.79 -23.49
CA ASP A 14 -3.04 -24.94 -22.31
C ASP A 14 -3.89 -25.45 -21.14
N GLU A 15 -3.48 -26.62 -20.68
CA GLU A 15 -4.03 -27.51 -19.66
C GLU A 15 -3.71 -27.00 -18.25
N THR A 16 -3.89 -25.70 -17.99
CA THR A 16 -3.90 -25.21 -16.62
C THR A 16 -5.35 -25.18 -16.16
N GLY A 17 -5.72 -25.99 -15.18
CA GLY A 17 -7.03 -25.97 -14.51
C GLY A 17 -7.25 -24.67 -13.71
N TYR A 18 -6.90 -23.53 -14.29
CA TYR A 18 -7.01 -22.21 -13.73
C TYR A 18 -8.37 -21.64 -14.11
N GLU A 19 -9.37 -21.84 -13.24
CA GLU A 19 -10.64 -21.13 -13.35
C GLU A 19 -10.42 -19.67 -12.95
N ASN A 20 -10.57 -18.77 -13.92
CA ASN A 20 -10.50 -17.34 -13.70
C ASN A 20 -11.70 -16.87 -12.84
N PRO A 21 -11.49 -16.37 -11.60
CA PRO A 21 -12.58 -16.02 -10.68
C PRO A 21 -13.33 -14.73 -11.06
N TYR A 22 -13.02 -14.13 -12.22
CA TYR A 22 -13.66 -12.92 -12.73
C TYR A 22 -14.56 -13.14 -13.96
N ASN A 23 -14.94 -14.39 -14.28
CA ASN A 23 -15.93 -14.64 -15.32
C ASN A 23 -17.35 -14.38 -14.83
N TYR A 24 -17.73 -13.10 -14.72
CA TYR A 24 -19.13 -12.70 -14.63
C TYR A 24 -19.70 -12.60 -16.05
N ASP A 25 -20.20 -13.73 -16.57
CA ASP A 25 -21.05 -13.71 -17.75
C ASP A 25 -22.44 -13.22 -17.34
N THR A 26 -22.69 -11.94 -17.62
CA THR A 26 -24.00 -11.31 -17.58
C THR A 26 -24.80 -11.69 -18.82
N TYR A 27 -26.04 -12.14 -18.60
CA TYR A 27 -27.11 -12.44 -19.54
C TYR A 27 -27.05 -13.78 -20.28
N ASP A 28 -27.75 -14.77 -19.71
CA ASP A 28 -28.66 -15.59 -20.50
C ASP A 28 -30.04 -15.62 -19.83
N ASP A 29 -31.00 -15.10 -20.58
CA ASP A 29 -32.44 -15.07 -20.35
C ASP A 29 -32.98 -16.36 -21.00
N ASP A 30 -33.38 -17.37 -20.22
CA ASP A 30 -34.22 -18.46 -20.73
C ASP A 30 -35.43 -18.70 -19.81
N PRO A 31 -36.66 -18.36 -20.27
CA PRO A 31 -37.87 -18.44 -19.48
C PRO A 31 -38.59 -19.76 -19.71
N THR A 32 -38.41 -20.78 -18.85
CA THR A 32 -39.48 -21.78 -18.58
C THR A 32 -39.20 -22.58 -17.31
N VAL A 33 -39.81 -22.20 -16.19
CA VAL A 33 -40.14 -23.15 -15.11
C VAL A 33 -41.56 -22.84 -14.66
N GLU A 34 -42.54 -23.49 -15.30
CA GLU A 34 -43.83 -23.71 -14.67
C GLU A 34 -43.69 -24.86 -13.65
N GLY A 35 -44.11 -24.59 -12.42
CA GLY A 35 -44.09 -25.54 -11.33
C GLY A 35 -44.40 -24.89 -9.99
N ASP A 36 -45.62 -24.36 -9.85
CA ASP A 36 -46.38 -24.31 -8.58
C ASP A 36 -46.12 -25.59 -7.74
N ASN A 37 -46.01 -25.61 -6.42
CA ASN A 37 -46.70 -24.82 -5.40
C ASN A 37 -45.90 -24.97 -4.07
N PRO A 38 -46.04 -24.02 -3.13
CA PRO A 38 -45.30 -23.89 -1.88
C PRO A 38 -45.98 -24.63 -0.74
N ASP A 39 -45.16 -25.11 0.21
CA ASP A 39 -45.46 -25.28 1.64
C ASP A 39 -44.38 -26.20 2.22
N ALA A 40 -43.31 -25.59 2.72
CA ALA A 40 -42.45 -26.24 3.70
C ALA A 40 -42.30 -25.26 4.85
N GLU A 41 -43.18 -25.46 5.82
CA GLU A 41 -43.35 -24.66 7.01
C GLU A 41 -42.04 -24.47 7.78
N TYR A 42 -41.92 -23.28 8.35
CA TYR A 42 -40.97 -22.92 9.39
C TYR A 42 -41.00 -23.96 10.52
N ALA A 43 -39.96 -24.78 10.60
CA ALA A 43 -39.66 -25.56 11.79
C ALA A 43 -38.68 -24.76 12.66
N ASP A 44 -39.28 -24.11 13.64
CA ASP A 44 -38.74 -23.58 14.88
C ASP A 44 -37.70 -24.53 15.51
N ALA A 45 -36.44 -24.14 15.49
CA ALA A 45 -35.38 -24.79 16.27
C ALA A 45 -35.16 -23.97 17.53
N ALA A 46 -36.07 -24.16 18.49
CA ALA A 46 -35.97 -23.63 19.83
C ALA A 46 -34.66 -24.09 20.49
N GLU A 47 -33.97 -23.10 21.04
CA GLU A 47 -32.80 -23.19 21.90
C GLU A 47 -33.04 -24.22 23.01
N THR A 48 -32.14 -25.19 23.12
CA THR A 48 -32.08 -26.09 24.28
C THR A 48 -30.82 -25.75 25.04
N GLU A 49 -30.96 -24.86 26.02
CA GLU A 49 -29.92 -24.59 27.02
C GLU A 49 -29.73 -25.83 27.92
N PRO A 50 -28.49 -26.28 28.18
CA PRO A 50 -28.25 -27.36 29.13
C PRO A 50 -28.32 -26.85 30.58
N GLU A 51 -29.34 -27.30 31.30
CA GLU A 51 -29.54 -27.12 32.74
C GLU A 51 -28.39 -27.81 33.53
N TRP A 52 -27.56 -27.01 34.21
CA TRP A 52 -26.55 -27.49 35.16
C TRP A 52 -27.08 -27.35 36.58
N GLU A 53 -27.30 -28.47 37.27
CA GLU A 53 -27.63 -28.49 38.71
C GLU A 53 -26.35 -28.42 39.57
N PRO A 54 -26.34 -27.68 40.69
CA PRO A 54 -25.14 -27.46 41.51
C PRO A 54 -24.85 -28.60 42.50
N GLU A 55 -23.59 -29.05 42.57
CA GLU A 55 -23.11 -29.98 43.62
C GLU A 55 -22.69 -29.23 44.90
N PRO A 56 -22.97 -29.76 46.12
CA PRO A 56 -22.64 -29.12 47.38
C PRO A 56 -21.20 -29.38 47.87
N GLU A 57 -20.49 -28.26 48.08
CA GLU A 57 -19.66 -27.88 49.24
C GLU A 57 -18.89 -28.97 50.01
N THR A 58 -17.57 -29.00 49.83
CA THR A 58 -16.62 -29.44 50.87
C THR A 58 -15.42 -28.50 50.92
N GLU A 59 -15.39 -27.62 51.92
CA GLU A 59 -14.24 -26.80 52.27
C GLU A 59 -13.08 -27.68 52.80
N PRO A 60 -11.83 -27.31 52.50
CA PRO A 60 -10.78 -27.40 53.49
C PRO A 60 -10.26 -26.01 53.82
N GLY A 61 -10.38 -25.65 55.10
CA GLY A 61 -10.02 -24.35 55.64
C GLY A 61 -8.59 -23.92 55.32
N TRP A 62 -8.46 -22.66 54.96
CA TRP A 62 -7.20 -21.95 54.93
C TRP A 62 -7.34 -20.69 55.78
N GLU A 63 -6.69 -20.71 56.93
CA GLU A 63 -6.46 -19.53 57.77
C GLU A 63 -5.54 -18.56 57.00
N PRO A 64 -5.88 -17.26 56.91
CA PRO A 64 -5.01 -16.29 56.26
C PRO A 64 -4.09 -15.64 57.29
N GLU A 65 -2.77 -15.65 57.09
CA GLU A 65 -1.80 -14.59 57.50
C GLU A 65 -0.44 -14.83 56.79
N PRO A 66 0.45 -13.82 56.64
CA PRO A 66 0.25 -12.39 56.50
C PRO A 66 0.97 -11.81 55.26
N GLU A 67 0.60 -10.57 54.95
CA GLU A 67 1.12 -9.69 53.90
C GLU A 67 2.65 -9.71 53.81
N THR A 68 3.18 -10.15 52.67
CA THR A 68 4.58 -9.92 52.29
C THR A 68 4.58 -8.83 51.24
N GLU A 69 4.94 -7.64 51.69
CA GLU A 69 5.20 -6.43 50.92
C GLU A 69 6.23 -6.74 49.83
N ALA A 70 5.75 -7.01 48.61
CA ALA A 70 6.58 -7.17 47.43
C ALA A 70 6.91 -5.77 46.90
N GLU A 71 8.17 -5.39 47.08
CA GLU A 71 8.77 -4.17 46.55
C GLU A 71 8.42 -3.94 45.08
N PRO A 72 8.31 -2.67 44.62
CA PRO A 72 7.98 -2.39 43.24
C PRO A 72 9.09 -2.95 42.37
N LYS A 73 8.76 -4.01 41.64
CA LYS A 73 9.55 -4.53 40.53
C LYS A 73 9.69 -3.36 39.58
N THR A 74 10.84 -2.70 39.64
CA THR A 74 11.23 -1.67 38.69
C THR A 74 11.12 -2.33 37.33
N GLU A 75 10.08 -1.98 36.58
CA GLU A 75 10.06 -2.17 35.14
C GLU A 75 11.28 -1.41 34.63
N THR A 76 12.37 -2.14 34.48
CA THR A 76 13.41 -1.75 33.55
C THR A 76 12.73 -1.78 32.20
N GLU A 77 12.21 -0.62 31.82
CA GLU A 77 11.99 -0.24 30.43
C GLU A 77 13.27 -0.64 29.69
N ALA A 78 13.21 -1.81 29.06
CA ALA A 78 14.21 -2.22 28.11
C ALA A 78 14.01 -1.29 26.92
N GLU A 79 14.64 -0.13 27.02
CA GLU A 79 14.97 0.71 25.89
C GLU A 79 15.79 -0.21 24.98
N ALA A 80 15.09 -0.84 24.02
CA ALA A 80 15.71 -1.61 22.98
C ALA A 80 16.59 -0.61 22.24
N GLU A 81 17.89 -0.68 22.53
CA GLU A 81 18.94 -0.02 21.79
C GLU A 81 18.80 -0.55 20.35
N ALA A 82 18.00 0.15 19.54
CA ALA A 82 17.77 -0.20 18.16
C ALA A 82 19.14 -0.12 17.49
N GLU A 83 19.73 -1.27 17.18
CA GLU A 83 20.98 -1.31 16.45
C GLU A 83 20.79 -0.47 15.19
N GLU A 84 21.56 0.62 15.06
CA GLU A 84 21.48 1.51 13.90
C GLU A 84 21.88 0.71 12.65
N ILE A 85 20.88 0.19 11.93
CA ILE A 85 21.10 -0.53 10.68
C ILE A 85 21.66 0.45 9.67
N GLU A 86 22.88 0.21 9.20
CA GLU A 86 23.49 1.03 8.16
C GLU A 86 22.60 1.03 6.90
N PRO A 87 22.41 2.20 6.26
CA PRO A 87 21.61 2.31 5.06
C PRO A 87 22.25 1.49 3.93
N MET A 88 21.44 0.74 3.18
CA MET A 88 21.93 -0.07 2.07
C MET A 88 22.39 0.80 0.91
N TYR A 89 21.71 1.93 0.69
CA TYR A 89 22.12 2.97 -0.25
C TYR A 89 22.37 4.29 0.49
N ALA A 90 23.53 4.89 0.24
CA ALA A 90 23.92 6.14 0.91
C ALA A 90 23.01 7.33 0.55
N ASP A 91 22.43 7.31 -0.65
CA ASP A 91 21.55 8.37 -1.15
C ASP A 91 20.52 7.84 -2.15
N VAL A 92 19.59 8.71 -2.53
CA VAL A 92 18.53 8.42 -3.50
C VAL A 92 19.10 8.05 -4.89
N PHE A 93 20.27 8.56 -5.28
CA PHE A 93 20.85 8.27 -6.59
C PHE A 93 21.33 6.83 -6.66
N GLY A 94 22.07 6.39 -5.64
CA GLY A 94 22.49 5.00 -5.50
C GLY A 94 21.29 4.05 -5.43
N TRP A 95 20.24 4.41 -4.69
CA TRP A 95 19.01 3.61 -4.60
C TRP A 95 18.27 3.54 -5.95
N VAL A 96 18.20 4.65 -6.70
CA VAL A 96 17.54 4.65 -8.01
C VAL A 96 18.29 3.76 -9.00
N ASP A 97 19.62 3.88 -9.06
CA ASP A 97 20.46 3.14 -9.99
C ASP A 97 20.51 1.64 -9.65
N GLY A 98 20.61 1.32 -8.35
CA GLY A 98 20.80 -0.04 -7.85
C GLY A 98 19.51 -0.84 -7.64
N PHE A 99 18.40 -0.18 -7.31
CA PHE A 99 17.12 -0.83 -7.03
C PHE A 99 16.01 -0.34 -7.94
N PHE A 100 15.62 0.94 -7.86
CA PHE A 100 14.37 1.42 -8.47
C PHE A 100 14.32 1.17 -9.99
N ALA A 101 15.33 1.60 -10.74
CA ALA A 101 15.37 1.44 -12.19
C ALA A 101 15.52 -0.02 -12.66
N GLN A 102 16.06 -0.89 -11.78
CA GLN A 102 16.25 -2.31 -12.08
C GLN A 102 14.97 -3.12 -11.84
N VAL A 103 14.23 -2.76 -10.78
CA VAL A 103 13.09 -3.52 -10.27
C VAL A 103 11.77 -3.00 -10.83
N ILE A 104 11.58 -1.68 -10.92
CA ILE A 104 10.32 -1.08 -11.35
C ILE A 104 10.19 -1.16 -12.86
N ARG A 105 9.28 -2.01 -13.34
CA ARG A 105 8.97 -2.19 -14.76
C ARG A 105 7.57 -1.70 -15.05
N ARG A 106 7.48 -0.76 -16.00
CA ARG A 106 6.22 -0.18 -16.49
C ARG A 106 6.29 -0.03 -18.01
N ARG A 107 5.13 -0.05 -18.66
CA ARG A 107 5.02 0.20 -20.10
C ARG A 107 5.08 1.71 -20.33
N ILE A 108 6.28 2.22 -20.58
CA ILE A 108 6.52 3.63 -20.89
C ILE A 108 6.15 3.90 -22.35
N ASN A 109 5.45 5.00 -22.59
CA ASN A 109 5.11 5.48 -23.92
C ASN A 109 6.21 6.45 -24.40
N PRO A 110 6.79 6.26 -25.60
CA PRO A 110 7.73 7.24 -26.16
C PRO A 110 7.05 8.57 -26.56
N GLU A 111 5.73 8.59 -26.73
CA GLU A 111 5.00 9.80 -27.08
C GLU A 111 4.64 10.61 -25.83
N ALA A 112 5.12 11.86 -25.80
CA ALA A 112 4.85 12.82 -24.74
C ALA A 112 3.36 13.16 -24.69
N GLY A 113 2.78 13.23 -23.47
CA GLY A 113 1.38 13.56 -23.30
C GLY A 113 0.43 12.37 -23.52
N GLU A 114 0.90 11.12 -23.51
CA GLU A 114 0.06 9.91 -23.62
C GLU A 114 0.61 8.75 -22.76
N GLY A 115 -0.26 7.97 -22.10
CA GLY A 115 0.16 6.78 -21.36
C GLY A 115 1.06 7.07 -20.15
N LEU A 116 2.05 6.22 -19.90
CA LEU A 116 3.03 6.44 -18.82
C LEU A 116 4.30 7.11 -19.36
N ALA A 117 4.79 8.12 -18.65
CA ALA A 117 6.01 8.85 -19.01
C ALA A 117 7.18 8.50 -18.08
N TRP A 118 8.39 8.43 -18.64
CA TRP A 118 9.63 8.33 -17.86
C TRP A 118 10.76 9.00 -18.62
N ASP A 119 11.44 9.95 -17.98
CA ASP A 119 12.69 10.51 -18.48
C ASP A 119 13.86 9.89 -17.69
N GLN A 120 14.85 9.35 -18.39
CA GLN A 120 16.08 8.86 -17.77
C GLN A 120 16.82 9.96 -16.98
N ARG A 121 16.62 11.23 -17.33
CA ARG A 121 17.13 12.40 -16.61
C ARG A 121 16.15 12.85 -15.53
N TRP A 122 15.60 11.91 -14.78
CA TRP A 122 14.59 12.14 -13.73
C TRP A 122 15.02 13.22 -12.71
N TRP A 123 16.33 13.37 -12.49
CA TRP A 123 16.91 14.38 -11.60
C TRP A 123 16.70 15.83 -12.06
N LEU A 124 16.26 16.07 -13.30
CA LEU A 124 15.90 17.39 -13.79
C LEU A 124 14.60 17.93 -13.16
N TYR A 125 13.77 17.05 -12.60
CA TYR A 125 12.43 17.38 -12.12
C TYR A 125 12.42 17.37 -10.58
N PRO A 126 12.41 18.54 -9.90
CA PRO A 126 12.53 18.60 -8.44
C PRO A 126 11.45 17.83 -7.69
N GLU A 127 10.22 17.80 -8.23
CA GLU A 127 9.14 17.01 -7.66
C GLU A 127 9.43 15.50 -7.72
N VAL A 128 10.00 15.01 -8.83
CA VAL A 128 10.39 13.60 -8.97
C VAL A 128 11.51 13.27 -7.99
N VAL A 129 12.51 14.14 -7.85
CA VAL A 129 13.60 13.97 -6.87
C VAL A 129 13.05 13.87 -5.45
N GLY A 130 12.16 14.78 -5.06
CA GLY A 130 11.53 14.75 -3.73
C GLY A 130 10.73 13.48 -3.48
N ARG A 131 9.93 13.04 -4.46
CA ARG A 131 9.13 11.82 -4.37
C ARG A 131 10.00 10.56 -4.29
N LEU A 132 11.04 10.43 -5.11
CA LEU A 132 11.97 9.30 -5.07
C LEU A 132 12.79 9.28 -3.77
N THR A 133 13.14 10.45 -3.23
CA THR A 133 13.84 10.55 -1.95
C THR A 133 12.97 10.06 -0.80
N ALA A 134 11.69 10.46 -0.77
CA ALA A 134 10.75 9.95 0.23
C ALA A 134 10.54 8.44 0.10
N LEU A 135 10.44 7.92 -1.12
CA LEU A 135 10.36 6.48 -1.39
C LEU A 135 11.58 5.71 -0.91
N HIS A 136 12.77 6.25 -1.15
CA HIS A 136 14.03 5.68 -0.69
C HIS A 136 14.06 5.56 0.84
N TYR A 137 13.71 6.62 1.57
CA TYR A 137 13.68 6.57 3.04
C TYR A 137 12.67 5.56 3.58
N ALA A 138 11.46 5.54 3.03
CA ALA A 138 10.46 4.55 3.41
C ALA A 138 10.88 3.11 3.05
N TRP A 139 11.68 2.95 1.98
CA TRP A 139 12.22 1.65 1.57
C TRP A 139 13.31 1.16 2.53
N GLU A 140 14.24 2.04 2.92
CA GLU A 140 15.26 1.73 3.93
C GLU A 140 14.62 1.39 5.27
N GLU A 141 13.62 2.15 5.70
CA GLU A 141 12.84 1.84 6.91
C GLU A 141 12.17 0.46 6.82
N ALA A 142 11.50 0.17 5.70
CA ALA A 142 10.85 -1.11 5.49
C ALA A 142 11.84 -2.29 5.43
N ARG A 143 13.05 -2.07 4.91
CA ARG A 143 14.14 -3.05 4.85
C ARG A 143 14.75 -3.31 6.23
N ALA A 144 14.91 -2.26 7.03
CA ALA A 144 15.45 -2.33 8.39
C ALA A 144 14.42 -2.85 9.41
N SER A 145 13.14 -2.90 9.04
CA SER A 145 12.07 -3.33 9.94
C SER A 145 12.14 -4.82 10.28
N GLU A 146 11.88 -5.15 11.55
CA GLU A 146 11.66 -6.52 12.01
C GLU A 146 10.31 -7.10 11.56
N LYS A 147 9.38 -6.26 11.09
CA LYS A 147 8.05 -6.69 10.65
C LYS A 147 8.14 -7.32 9.26
N LEU A 148 7.79 -8.60 9.15
CA LEU A 148 7.78 -9.34 7.88
C LEU A 148 6.89 -8.69 6.79
N SER A 149 5.86 -7.94 7.18
CA SER A 149 4.95 -7.25 6.27
C SER A 149 5.40 -5.84 5.87
N ALA A 150 6.48 -5.31 6.45
CA ALA A 150 6.90 -3.91 6.23
C ALA A 150 7.16 -3.61 4.76
N MET A 151 7.88 -4.49 4.05
CA MET A 151 8.14 -4.31 2.63
C MET A 151 6.86 -4.37 1.78
N SER A 152 5.90 -5.25 2.13
CA SER A 152 4.59 -5.29 1.46
C SER A 152 3.82 -3.97 1.66
N SER A 153 3.84 -3.45 2.89
CA SER A 153 3.28 -2.14 3.21
C SER A 153 3.95 -1.03 2.40
N TRP A 154 5.27 -1.08 2.24
CA TRP A 154 6.00 -0.10 1.43
C TRP A 154 5.56 -0.10 -0.03
N TRP A 155 5.39 -1.26 -0.66
CA TRP A 155 4.87 -1.35 -2.02
C TRP A 155 3.51 -0.66 -2.16
N ILE A 156 2.57 -1.02 -1.29
CA ILE A 156 1.16 -0.62 -1.43
C ILE A 156 0.95 0.85 -1.01
N HIS A 157 1.55 1.26 0.11
CA HIS A 157 1.24 2.55 0.74
C HIS A 157 2.24 3.65 0.41
N HIS A 158 3.47 3.30 0.06
CA HIS A 158 4.49 4.28 -0.31
C HIS A 158 4.72 4.27 -1.82
N LEU A 159 5.13 3.15 -2.42
CA LEU A 159 5.51 3.11 -3.82
C LEU A 159 4.37 3.48 -4.76
N GLU A 160 3.26 2.75 -4.73
CA GLU A 160 2.17 2.89 -5.72
C GLU A 160 1.62 4.33 -5.82
N PRO A 161 1.33 5.04 -4.72
CA PRO A 161 0.88 6.43 -4.78
C PRO A 161 1.89 7.39 -5.42
N HIS A 162 3.18 7.20 -5.14
CA HIS A 162 4.24 8.06 -5.71
C HIS A 162 4.44 7.78 -7.19
N ILE A 163 4.56 6.51 -7.60
CA ILE A 163 4.82 6.16 -8.99
C ILE A 163 3.63 6.47 -9.89
N ARG A 164 2.40 6.43 -9.36
CA ARG A 164 1.20 6.86 -10.10
C ARG A 164 1.35 8.30 -10.58
N VAL A 165 1.90 9.18 -9.75
CA VAL A 165 2.14 10.58 -10.12
C VAL A 165 3.38 10.73 -10.99
N ILE A 166 4.49 10.09 -10.61
CA ILE A 166 5.77 10.20 -11.34
C ILE A 166 5.59 9.77 -12.80
N PHE A 167 4.87 8.66 -13.03
CA PHE A 167 4.67 8.10 -14.35
C PHE A 167 3.44 8.62 -15.08
N ASP A 168 2.66 9.54 -14.50
CA ASP A 168 1.49 10.10 -15.18
C ASP A 168 1.93 10.88 -16.43
N GLY A 169 1.63 10.33 -17.61
CA GLY A 169 2.01 10.93 -18.89
C GLY A 169 1.09 12.07 -19.34
N GLN A 170 -0.02 12.34 -18.65
CA GLN A 170 -0.89 13.50 -18.93
C GLN A 170 -0.50 14.69 -18.06
N ASP A 171 -0.52 14.48 -16.74
CA ASP A 171 -0.48 15.55 -15.75
C ASP A 171 0.75 15.46 -14.82
N GLY A 172 1.54 14.40 -14.94
CA GLY A 172 2.70 14.15 -14.10
C GLY A 172 3.87 15.10 -14.37
N PRO A 173 4.85 15.15 -13.46
CA PRO A 173 5.99 16.05 -13.56
C PRO A 173 6.90 15.77 -14.77
N MET A 174 6.76 14.60 -15.40
CA MET A 174 7.48 14.18 -16.60
C MET A 174 6.58 14.05 -17.85
N ALA A 175 5.32 14.49 -17.80
CA ALA A 175 4.32 14.24 -18.84
C ALA A 175 4.75 14.65 -20.26
N LEU A 176 5.51 15.74 -20.38
CA LEU A 176 5.98 16.27 -21.67
C LEU A 176 7.47 16.03 -21.93
N ALA A 177 8.08 15.11 -21.19
CA ALA A 177 9.47 14.73 -21.40
C ALA A 177 9.66 14.12 -22.79
N LYS A 178 10.80 14.43 -23.39
CA LYS A 178 11.18 13.96 -24.71
C LYS A 178 12.54 13.30 -24.64
N ASP A 179 12.75 12.28 -25.45
CA ASP A 179 14.02 11.55 -25.49
C ASP A 179 15.22 12.48 -25.77
N ASP A 180 15.03 13.51 -26.59
CA ASP A 180 16.06 14.49 -26.93
C ASP A 180 16.44 15.46 -25.78
N GLY A 181 15.63 15.52 -24.71
CA GLY A 181 15.86 16.39 -23.56
C GLY A 181 15.56 17.85 -23.81
N SER A 182 14.81 18.19 -24.86
CA SER A 182 14.46 19.57 -25.16
C SER A 182 13.49 20.17 -24.13
N TRP A 183 12.89 19.35 -23.26
CA TRP A 183 11.94 19.74 -22.24
C TRP A 183 12.49 19.44 -20.85
N SER A 184 12.38 20.39 -19.94
CA SER A 184 13.00 20.36 -18.61
C SER A 184 12.00 20.58 -17.47
N GLY A 185 10.74 20.20 -17.67
CA GLY A 185 9.69 20.33 -16.68
C GLY A 185 8.79 21.55 -16.85
N PHE A 186 7.70 21.54 -16.08
CA PHE A 186 6.78 22.67 -15.97
C PHE A 186 7.41 23.85 -15.21
N PRO A 187 6.98 25.10 -15.48
CA PRO A 187 7.47 26.26 -14.76
C PRO A 187 7.13 26.18 -13.27
N GLN A 188 7.98 26.79 -12.43
CA GLN A 188 7.70 26.94 -11.01
C GLN A 188 6.36 27.66 -10.79
N MET A 189 5.64 27.24 -9.76
CA MET A 189 4.42 27.92 -9.34
C MET A 189 4.73 29.37 -8.96
N LYS A 190 3.94 30.30 -9.48
CA LYS A 190 4.03 31.71 -9.09
C LYS A 190 3.48 31.85 -7.67
N ALA A 191 4.25 32.49 -6.80
CA ALA A 191 3.84 32.80 -5.44
C ALA A 191 4.18 34.25 -5.12
N GLU A 192 3.28 34.93 -4.42
CA GLU A 192 3.55 36.22 -3.81
C GLU A 192 4.14 36.00 -2.40
N ALA A 193 4.95 36.95 -1.93
CA ALA A 193 5.50 36.86 -0.58
C ALA A 193 4.39 36.96 0.46
N VAL A 194 4.40 36.05 1.44
CA VAL A 194 3.46 36.10 2.56
C VAL A 194 3.71 37.40 3.36
N PRO A 195 2.68 38.25 3.57
CA PRO A 195 2.83 39.46 4.37
C PRO A 195 3.39 39.15 5.78
N PRO A 196 4.39 39.91 6.29
CA PRO A 196 5.05 39.58 7.57
C PRO A 196 4.09 39.41 8.75
N LEU A 197 3.11 40.32 8.90
CA LEU A 197 2.12 40.24 9.98
C LEU A 197 1.28 38.96 9.93
N LEU A 198 0.95 38.50 8.71
CA LEU A 198 0.22 37.25 8.54
C LEU A 198 1.12 36.04 8.86
N ARG A 199 2.40 36.10 8.46
CA ARG A 199 3.38 35.06 8.77
C ARG A 199 3.57 34.89 10.27
N ASP A 200 3.76 35.98 11.00
CA ASP A 200 3.99 35.95 12.45
C ASP A 200 2.75 35.44 13.21
N ALA A 201 1.55 35.87 12.78
CA ALA A 201 0.30 35.38 13.36
C ALA A 201 0.12 33.87 13.17
N ILE A 202 0.40 33.34 11.97
CA ILE A 202 0.30 31.90 11.68
C ILE A 202 1.29 31.12 12.56
N LEU A 203 2.55 31.54 12.60
CA LEU A 203 3.58 30.83 13.39
C LEU A 203 3.32 30.89 14.89
N SER A 204 2.72 31.97 15.40
CA SER A 204 2.39 32.09 16.83
C SER A 204 1.17 31.23 17.21
N SER A 205 0.19 31.07 16.29
CA SER A 205 -1.04 30.32 16.55
C SER A 205 -0.86 28.81 16.73
N GLY A 206 0.26 28.24 16.26
CA GLY A 206 0.60 26.82 16.48
C GLY A 206 1.28 26.52 17.82
N ASN A 207 1.65 27.54 18.59
CA ASN A 207 2.42 27.39 19.83
C ASN A 207 1.57 27.50 21.11
N GLU A 208 0.27 27.80 20.99
CA GLU A 208 -0.63 28.03 22.14
C GLU A 208 -1.48 26.80 22.51
N THR A 209 -1.43 25.71 21.75
CA THR A 209 -2.27 24.51 21.96
C THR A 209 -1.70 23.44 22.91
N ASP A 210 -0.50 23.63 23.46
CA ASP A 210 0.17 22.64 24.34
C ASP A 210 0.29 23.10 25.81
N SER A 211 -0.65 23.90 26.32
CA SER A 211 -0.66 24.32 27.73
C SER A 211 -2.07 24.23 28.32
N ASP A 212 -2.52 23.01 28.61
CA ASP A 212 -3.51 22.69 29.66
C ASP A 212 -3.37 21.23 30.11
#